data_AF-A0A970VHG6-F1
#
_entry.id   AF-A0A970VHG6-F1
#
_cell.length_a   1.000
_cell.length_b   1.000
_cell.length_c   1.000
_cell.angle_alpha   90.00
_cell.angle_beta   90.00
_cell.angle_gamma   90.00
#
_symmetry.space_group_name_H-M   'P 1'
#
loop_
_entity.id
_entity.type
_entity.pdbx_description
1 polymer ?
#
loop_
_entity_poly.entity_id
_entity_poly.type
_entity_poly.pdbx_seq_one_letter_code
_entity_poly.pdbx_strand_id
1 'polypeptide(L)'
;MEKPGKEFYQITTIDGKRKPNSTDYYSVTVLTMIIMYSSITGLSSIRKEKNLKTGNRILCSPVKKHEILIGKVMGCIVVTVIQALTVLLFSKLVLNAYWGTNIGAIMGIIVSEAVMTVSLGTCIGFITKNEGLSVGIINVVIPVIVMLGGGYVPVDVMGEFFRKLSVISPVKWANQAIFNVIYNSDLSYVPVSIAINLMVAALLITVSSIAYKKEGVQN
;
A
#
# COMPACT_ATOMS: atom_id res chain seq x y z
N MET A 1 25.01 -39.60 32.65
CA MET A 1 25.33 -38.52 33.62
C MET A 1 25.72 -37.29 32.81
N GLU A 2 24.81 -36.78 31.98
CA GLU A 2 23.74 -35.80 32.26
C GLU A 2 24.25 -34.36 32.09
N LYS A 3 23.80 -33.75 30.98
CA LYS A 3 24.13 -32.39 30.55
C LYS A 3 23.27 -31.41 31.36
N PRO A 4 23.82 -30.40 32.07
CA PRO A 4 22.98 -29.43 32.76
C PRO A 4 22.25 -28.54 31.75
N GLY A 5 20.93 -28.49 31.92
CA GLY A 5 19.96 -27.89 31.03
C GLY A 5 20.05 -26.38 30.94
N LYS A 6 19.83 -25.86 29.73
CA LYS A 6 19.62 -24.44 29.47
C LYS A 6 18.29 -24.02 30.09
N GLU A 7 18.34 -23.35 31.23
CA GLU A 7 17.21 -22.59 31.76
C GLU A 7 16.77 -21.57 30.70
N PHE A 8 15.56 -21.78 30.17
CA PHE A 8 14.89 -20.80 29.34
C PHE A 8 14.45 -19.66 30.26
N TYR A 9 15.23 -18.59 30.30
CA TYR A 9 14.84 -17.33 30.92
C TYR A 9 13.61 -16.80 30.17
N GLN A 10 12.41 -17.10 30.68
CA GLN A 10 11.22 -16.34 30.32
C GLN A 10 11.38 -14.95 30.91
N ILE A 11 11.76 -14.01 30.05
CA ILE A 11 11.70 -12.58 30.33
C ILE A 11 10.23 -12.18 30.35
N THR A 12 9.58 -12.41 31.49
CA THR A 12 8.31 -11.76 31.82
C THR A 12 8.62 -10.30 32.10
N THR A 13 8.55 -9.46 31.05
CA THR A 13 8.58 -8.00 31.21
C THR A 13 7.33 -7.55 31.96
N ILE A 14 7.53 -6.91 33.11
CA ILE A 14 6.54 -6.28 33.99
C ILE A 14 6.09 -4.93 33.39
N ASP A 15 5.75 -4.94 32.09
CA ASP A 15 5.03 -3.86 31.41
C ASP A 15 4.12 -4.55 30.38
N GLY A 16 2.80 -4.41 30.55
CA GLY A 16 1.76 -5.20 29.88
C GLY A 16 1.61 -4.96 28.37
N LYS A 17 2.63 -4.46 27.69
CA LYS A 17 2.66 -4.21 26.25
C LYS A 17 3.41 -5.33 25.54
N ARG A 18 2.64 -6.28 24.99
CA ARG A 18 3.12 -7.39 24.17
C ARG A 18 4.06 -6.84 23.07
N LYS A 19 5.32 -7.30 23.02
CA LYS A 19 6.21 -6.98 21.89
C LYS A 19 5.72 -7.70 20.63
N PRO A 20 5.91 -7.13 19.43
CA PRO A 20 5.49 -7.78 18.20
C PRO A 20 6.18 -9.12 18.05
N ASN A 21 5.41 -10.20 17.91
CA ASN A 21 5.97 -11.46 17.44
C ASN A 21 6.37 -11.28 15.96
N SER A 22 7.37 -12.02 15.48
CA SER A 22 7.81 -11.91 14.08
C SER A 22 6.65 -12.15 13.11
N THR A 23 5.74 -13.07 13.44
CA THR A 23 4.52 -13.33 12.67
C THR A 23 3.60 -12.11 12.60
N ASP A 24 3.43 -11.38 13.69
CA ASP A 24 2.57 -10.19 13.73
C ASP A 24 3.18 -9.06 12.91
N TYR A 25 4.50 -8.87 13.04
CA TYR A 25 5.24 -7.87 12.29
C TYR A 25 5.12 -8.11 10.78
N TYR A 26 5.45 -9.32 10.32
CA TYR A 26 5.37 -9.65 8.90
C TYR A 26 3.94 -9.70 8.37
N SER A 27 2.93 -10.03 9.19
CA SER A 27 1.54 -9.97 8.75
C SER A 27 1.12 -8.55 8.37
N VAL A 28 1.55 -7.55 9.14
CA VAL A 28 1.29 -6.14 8.85
C VAL A 28 2.10 -5.66 7.64
N THR A 29 3.41 -5.90 7.62
CA THR A 29 4.25 -5.35 6.56
C THR A 29 4.07 -6.04 5.20
N VAL A 30 3.77 -7.33 5.19
CA VAL A 30 3.45 -8.06 3.95
C VAL A 30 2.08 -7.64 3.44
N LEU A 31 1.10 -7.32 4.30
CA LEU A 31 -0.18 -6.77 3.87
C LEU A 31 0.02 -5.44 3.12
N THR A 32 0.74 -4.48 3.69
CA THR A 32 1.02 -3.18 3.06
C THR A 32 1.83 -3.33 1.77
N MET A 33 2.79 -4.25 1.76
CA MET A 33 3.53 -4.61 0.54
C MET A 33 2.59 -5.15 -0.56
N ILE A 34 1.70 -6.09 -0.25
CA ILE A 34 0.73 -6.65 -1.21
C ILE A 34 -0.21 -5.56 -1.73
N ILE A 35 -0.66 -4.66 -0.86
CA ILE A 35 -1.46 -3.50 -1.26
C ILE A 35 -0.67 -2.68 -2.28
N MET A 36 0.59 -2.34 -2.00
CA MET A 36 1.46 -1.59 -2.91
C MET A 36 1.67 -2.26 -4.28
N TYR A 37 1.72 -3.59 -4.34
CA TYR A 37 1.76 -4.32 -5.63
C TYR A 37 0.44 -4.27 -6.42
N SER A 38 -0.67 -3.92 -5.78
CA SER A 38 -1.94 -3.65 -6.47
C SER A 38 -1.89 -2.38 -7.33
N SER A 39 -0.76 -1.68 -7.38
CA SER A 39 -0.51 -0.67 -8.42
C SER A 39 -0.54 -1.27 -9.83
N ILE A 40 -0.21 -2.57 -9.96
CA ILE A 40 -0.28 -3.29 -11.24
C ILE A 40 -1.73 -3.36 -11.75
N THR A 41 -2.73 -3.56 -10.89
CA THR A 41 -4.14 -3.57 -11.33
C THR A 41 -4.58 -2.18 -11.80
N GLY A 42 -4.16 -1.11 -11.11
CA GLY A 42 -4.36 0.27 -11.56
C GLY A 42 -3.69 0.56 -12.91
N LEU A 43 -2.48 0.06 -13.13
CA LEU A 43 -1.76 0.17 -14.40
C LEU A 43 -2.48 -0.58 -15.53
N SER A 44 -2.81 -1.85 -15.32
CA SER A 44 -3.49 -2.70 -16.31
C SER A 44 -4.85 -2.14 -16.69
N SER A 45 -5.54 -1.50 -15.74
CA SER A 45 -6.80 -0.81 -15.97
C SER A 45 -6.67 0.24 -17.08
N ILE A 46 -5.72 1.18 -16.96
CA ILE A 46 -5.48 2.21 -17.99
C ILE A 46 -5.06 1.60 -19.33
N ARG A 47 -4.23 0.56 -19.30
CA ARG A 47 -3.71 -0.07 -20.53
C ARG A 47 -4.74 -0.84 -21.32
N LYS A 48 -5.60 -1.58 -20.65
CA LYS A 48 -6.72 -2.26 -21.31
C LYS A 48 -7.57 -1.26 -22.10
N GLU A 49 -7.67 -0.02 -21.63
CA GLU A 49 -8.37 1.05 -22.34
C GLU A 49 -7.69 1.47 -23.64
N LYS A 50 -6.36 1.67 -23.57
CA LYS A 50 -5.53 2.02 -24.73
C LYS A 50 -5.52 0.88 -25.76
N ASN A 51 -5.34 -0.37 -25.32
CA ASN A 51 -5.23 -1.55 -26.19
C ASN A 51 -6.53 -1.88 -26.91
N LEU A 52 -7.68 -1.77 -26.23
CA LEU A 52 -8.99 -2.07 -26.82
C LEU A 52 -9.49 -0.96 -27.75
N LYS A 53 -8.72 0.13 -27.95
CA LYS A 53 -9.12 1.36 -28.67
C LYS A 53 -10.50 1.89 -28.23
N THR A 54 -10.93 1.53 -27.03
CA THR A 54 -12.26 1.87 -26.51
C THR A 54 -12.42 3.36 -26.28
N GLY A 55 -11.33 4.14 -26.27
CA GLY A 55 -11.37 5.61 -26.25
C GLY A 55 -12.25 6.21 -27.36
N ASN A 56 -12.24 5.62 -28.57
CA ASN A 56 -13.08 6.07 -29.69
C ASN A 56 -14.55 5.64 -29.56
N ARG A 57 -14.82 4.49 -28.91
CA ARG A 57 -16.20 4.06 -28.62
C ARG A 57 -16.81 4.89 -27.48
N ILE A 58 -15.99 5.32 -26.53
CA ILE A 58 -16.38 6.26 -25.45
C ILE A 58 -16.78 7.62 -26.03
N LEU A 59 -16.15 8.08 -27.11
CA LEU A 59 -16.53 9.31 -27.82
C LEU A 59 -17.93 9.25 -28.46
N CYS A 60 -18.41 8.06 -28.81
CA CYS A 60 -19.74 7.83 -29.37
C CYS A 60 -20.81 7.51 -28.30
N SER A 61 -20.40 7.35 -27.05
CA SER A 61 -21.30 7.13 -25.91
C SER A 61 -21.74 8.47 -25.33
N PRO A 62 -22.99 8.64 -24.88
CA PRO A 62 -23.46 9.87 -24.22
C PRO A 62 -22.82 10.12 -22.84
N VAL A 63 -21.83 9.31 -22.44
CA VAL A 63 -21.18 9.35 -21.12
C VAL A 63 -19.84 10.09 -21.21
N LYS A 64 -19.55 10.98 -20.25
CA LYS A 64 -18.34 11.81 -20.29
C LYS A 64 -17.10 10.94 -19.99
N LYS A 65 -16.00 11.16 -20.72
CA LYS A 65 -14.73 10.39 -20.57
C LYS A 65 -14.23 10.28 -19.12
N HIS A 66 -14.44 11.31 -18.30
CA HIS A 66 -14.01 11.31 -16.90
C HIS A 66 -14.85 10.40 -16.00
N GLU A 67 -16.14 10.21 -16.28
CA GLU A 67 -17.03 9.37 -15.46
C GLU A 67 -16.64 7.89 -15.58
N ILE A 68 -16.27 7.45 -16.78
CA ILE A 68 -15.79 6.08 -17.03
C ILE A 68 -14.45 5.86 -16.34
N LEU A 69 -13.53 6.82 -16.43
CA LEU A 69 -12.22 6.72 -15.78
C LEU A 69 -12.35 6.70 -14.25
N ILE A 70 -13.20 7.54 -13.67
CA ILE A 70 -13.49 7.55 -12.23
C ILE A 70 -14.10 6.22 -11.80
N GLY A 71 -15.11 5.70 -12.49
CA GLY A 71 -15.75 4.43 -12.16
C GLY A 71 -14.76 3.26 -12.19
N LYS A 72 -13.81 3.30 -13.12
CA LYS A 72 -12.78 2.27 -13.26
C LYS A 72 -11.72 2.33 -12.16
N VAL A 73 -11.27 3.54 -11.80
CA VAL A 73 -10.36 3.76 -10.68
C VAL A 73 -11.02 3.32 -9.37
N MET A 74 -12.29 3.68 -9.16
CA MET A 74 -13.09 3.21 -8.03
C MET A 74 -13.21 1.69 -8.00
N GLY A 75 -13.46 1.06 -9.15
CA GLY A 75 -13.46 -0.41 -9.26
C GLY A 75 -12.13 -1.04 -8.87
N CYS A 76 -11.01 -0.44 -9.29
CA CYS A 76 -9.67 -0.91 -8.90
C CYS A 76 -9.43 -0.78 -7.39
N ILE A 77 -9.86 0.33 -6.78
CA ILE A 77 -9.78 0.52 -5.33
C ILE A 77 -10.59 -0.56 -4.60
N VAL A 78 -11.81 -0.86 -5.04
CA VAL A 78 -12.64 -1.92 -4.46
C VAL A 78 -11.96 -3.28 -4.55
N VAL A 79 -11.38 -3.62 -5.71
CA VAL A 79 -10.62 -4.87 -5.89
C VAL A 79 -9.43 -4.93 -4.93
N THR A 80 -8.66 -3.85 -4.80
CA THR A 80 -7.53 -3.77 -3.87
C THR A 80 -7.97 -3.91 -2.41
N VAL A 81 -9.10 -3.31 -2.02
CA VAL A 81 -9.65 -3.45 -0.67
C VAL A 81 -10.11 -4.88 -0.40
N ILE A 82 -10.76 -5.54 -1.37
CA ILE A 82 -11.14 -6.96 -1.24
C ILE A 82 -9.90 -7.85 -1.10
N GLN A 83 -8.85 -7.57 -1.88
CA GLN A 83 -7.57 -8.26 -1.78
C GLN A 83 -6.94 -8.07 -0.39
N ALA A 84 -6.92 -6.84 0.12
CA ALA A 84 -6.40 -6.52 1.45
C ALA A 84 -7.20 -7.21 2.56
N LEU A 85 -8.53 -7.21 2.46
CA LEU A 85 -9.41 -7.93 3.38
C LEU A 85 -9.12 -9.43 3.38
N THR A 86 -8.89 -10.02 2.21
CA THR A 86 -8.56 -11.44 2.08
C THR A 86 -7.26 -11.78 2.83
N VAL A 87 -6.22 -10.96 2.68
CA VAL A 87 -4.94 -11.14 3.38
C VAL A 87 -5.07 -10.90 4.88
N LEU A 88 -5.85 -9.89 5.30
CA LEU A 88 -6.12 -9.61 6.70
C LEU A 88 -6.85 -10.78 7.37
N LEU A 89 -7.90 -11.31 6.74
CA LEU A 89 -8.64 -12.48 7.25
C LEU A 89 -7.74 -13.72 7.30
N PHE A 90 -6.94 -13.96 6.26
CA PHE A 90 -6.01 -15.09 6.23
C PHE A 90 -4.97 -15.00 7.35
N SER A 91 -4.33 -13.85 7.53
CA SER A 91 -3.34 -13.66 8.60
C SER A 91 -3.97 -13.77 10.00
N LYS A 92 -5.19 -13.27 10.18
CA LYS A 92 -5.90 -13.38 11.46
C LYS A 92 -6.33 -14.81 11.78
N LEU A 93 -6.90 -15.54 10.82
CA LEU A 93 -7.50 -16.87 11.05
C LEU A 93 -6.50 -18.02 10.97
N VAL A 94 -5.56 -17.95 10.02
CA VAL A 94 -4.62 -19.06 9.74
C VAL A 94 -3.33 -18.85 10.51
N LEU A 95 -2.76 -17.64 10.45
CA LEU A 95 -1.49 -17.33 11.12
C LEU A 95 -1.67 -16.91 12.58
N ASN A 96 -2.92 -16.76 13.05
CA ASN A 96 -3.25 -16.27 14.39
C ASN A 96 -2.54 -14.94 14.74
N ALA A 97 -2.34 -14.09 13.73
CA ALA A 97 -1.68 -12.80 13.90
C ALA A 97 -2.54 -11.84 14.72
N TYR A 98 -1.90 -11.09 15.61
CA TYR A 98 -2.58 -10.13 16.48
C TYR A 98 -2.78 -8.78 15.76
N TRP A 99 -4.04 -8.45 15.47
CA TRP A 99 -4.45 -7.22 14.78
C TRP A 99 -5.08 -6.18 15.71
N GLY A 100 -4.95 -6.35 17.02
CA GLY A 100 -5.55 -5.44 18.01
C GLY A 100 -7.08 -5.45 18.01
N THR A 101 -7.66 -4.54 18.79
CA THR A 101 -9.11 -4.41 18.98
C THR A 101 -9.77 -3.52 17.94
N ASN A 102 -9.05 -2.52 17.41
CA ASN A 102 -9.62 -1.49 16.55
C ASN A 102 -9.38 -1.76 15.05
N ILE A 103 -10.08 -2.77 14.52
CA ILE A 103 -10.01 -3.14 13.10
C ILE A 103 -10.50 -2.01 12.19
N GLY A 104 -11.43 -1.17 12.66
CA GLY A 104 -11.96 -0.04 11.89
C GLY A 104 -10.87 0.98 11.50
N ALA A 105 -9.98 1.32 12.45
CA ALA A 105 -8.87 2.22 12.19
C ALA A 105 -7.88 1.63 11.16
N ILE A 106 -7.58 0.33 11.27
CA ILE A 106 -6.70 -0.39 10.34
C ILE A 106 -7.29 -0.40 8.93
N MET A 107 -8.60 -0.65 8.82
CA MET A 107 -9.33 -0.58 7.55
C MET A 107 -9.26 0.82 6.92
N GLY A 108 -9.37 1.88 7.72
CA GLY A 108 -9.20 3.26 7.24
C GLY A 108 -7.83 3.51 6.62
N ILE A 109 -6.76 3.02 7.26
CA ILE A 109 -5.39 3.11 6.73
C ILE A 109 -5.28 2.33 5.42
N ILE A 110 -5.75 1.08 5.39
CA ILE A 110 -5.72 0.21 4.20
C ILE A 110 -6.45 0.84 3.01
N VAL A 111 -7.63 1.42 3.24
CA VAL A 111 -8.38 2.10 2.18
C VAL A 111 -7.62 3.31 1.65
N SER A 112 -7.02 4.12 2.52
CA SER A 112 -6.21 5.27 2.10
C SER A 112 -4.97 4.84 1.30
N GLU A 113 -4.33 3.74 1.71
CA GLU A 113 -3.18 3.16 1.01
C GLU A 113 -3.60 2.61 -0.36
N ALA A 114 -4.74 1.92 -0.44
CA ALA A 114 -5.30 1.44 -1.71
C ALA A 114 -5.54 2.58 -2.71
N VAL A 115 -6.08 3.72 -2.25
CA VAL A 115 -6.26 4.91 -3.10
C VAL A 115 -4.93 5.42 -3.63
N MET A 116 -3.93 5.55 -2.75
CA MET A 116 -2.58 5.97 -3.12
C MET A 116 -1.94 5.03 -4.14
N THR A 117 -1.99 3.72 -3.89
CA THR A 117 -1.38 2.73 -4.75
C THR A 117 -2.03 2.66 -6.13
N VAL A 118 -3.37 2.68 -6.18
CA VAL A 118 -4.08 2.72 -7.47
C VAL A 118 -3.71 3.98 -8.25
N SER A 119 -3.62 5.14 -7.58
CA SER A 119 -3.17 6.40 -8.19
C SER A 119 -1.76 6.30 -8.77
N LEU A 120 -0.84 5.64 -8.06
CA LEU A 120 0.52 5.38 -8.51
C LEU A 120 0.53 4.49 -9.77
N GLY A 121 -0.24 3.40 -9.75
CA GLY A 121 -0.40 2.51 -10.89
C GLY A 121 -0.95 3.21 -12.13
N THR A 122 -1.99 4.02 -11.95
CA THR A 122 -2.58 4.81 -13.04
C THR A 122 -1.61 5.85 -13.60
N CYS A 123 -0.82 6.51 -12.75
CA CYS A 123 0.17 7.51 -13.13
C CYS A 123 1.25 6.91 -14.05
N ILE A 124 1.81 5.77 -13.65
CA ILE A 124 2.79 5.04 -14.47
C ILE A 124 2.15 4.60 -15.80
N GLY A 125 0.87 4.20 -15.79
CA GLY A 125 0.12 3.82 -16.98
C GLY A 125 -0.09 4.95 -17.99
N PHE A 126 -0.18 6.20 -17.53
CA PHE A 126 -0.25 7.37 -18.41
C PHE A 126 1.11 7.80 -18.94
N ILE A 127 2.17 7.72 -18.13
CA ILE A 127 3.51 8.20 -18.51
C ILE A 127 4.20 7.25 -19.51
N THR A 128 3.95 5.95 -19.40
CA THR A 128 4.72 4.95 -20.15
C THR A 128 3.93 4.39 -21.34
N LYS A 129 4.60 4.24 -22.49
CA LYS A 129 3.98 3.70 -23.72
C LYS A 129 4.08 2.17 -23.87
N ASN A 130 5.05 1.52 -23.23
CA ASN A 130 5.35 0.09 -23.41
C ASN A 130 4.93 -0.76 -22.21
N GLU A 131 4.23 -1.87 -22.46
CA GLU A 131 3.71 -2.76 -21.42
C GLU A 131 4.78 -3.23 -20.42
N GLY A 132 5.84 -3.84 -20.95
CA GLY A 132 6.95 -4.35 -20.15
C GLY A 132 7.65 -3.26 -19.33
N LEU A 133 7.82 -2.05 -19.89
CA LEU A 133 8.50 -0.96 -19.20
C LEU A 133 7.76 -0.51 -17.93
N SER A 134 6.43 -0.32 -17.96
CA SER A 134 5.73 0.09 -16.72
C SER A 134 5.73 -0.99 -15.65
N VAL A 135 5.57 -2.26 -16.04
CA VAL A 135 5.62 -3.36 -15.06
C VAL A 135 7.02 -3.45 -14.47
N GLY A 136 8.07 -3.26 -15.29
CA GLY A 136 9.44 -3.13 -14.82
C GLY A 136 9.63 -1.97 -13.84
N ILE A 137 9.10 -0.78 -14.14
CA ILE A 137 9.15 0.38 -13.25
C ILE A 137 8.48 0.06 -11.90
N ILE A 138 7.29 -0.53 -11.90
CA ILE A 138 6.60 -0.92 -10.66
C ILE A 138 7.44 -1.91 -9.85
N ASN A 139 8.00 -2.93 -10.49
CA ASN A 139 8.82 -3.94 -9.82
C ASN A 139 10.14 -3.39 -9.27
N VAL A 140 10.61 -2.22 -9.72
CA VAL A 140 11.79 -1.56 -9.14
C VAL A 140 11.39 -0.54 -8.07
N VAL A 141 10.38 0.28 -8.35
CA VAL A 141 9.97 1.39 -7.48
C VAL A 141 9.31 0.88 -6.19
N ILE A 142 8.42 -0.11 -6.29
CA ILE A 142 7.66 -0.61 -5.13
C ILE A 142 8.60 -1.21 -4.07
N PRO A 143 9.53 -2.14 -4.37
CA PRO A 143 10.46 -2.66 -3.37
C PRO A 143 11.28 -1.57 -2.68
N VAL A 144 11.72 -0.54 -3.41
CA VAL A 144 12.50 0.57 -2.83
C VAL A 144 11.64 1.35 -1.83
N ILE A 145 10.41 1.72 -2.20
CA ILE A 145 9.49 2.45 -1.30
C ILE A 145 9.14 1.59 -0.07
N VAL A 146 8.86 0.30 -0.27
CA VAL A 146 8.53 -0.64 0.80
C VAL A 146 9.73 -0.87 1.72
N MET A 147 10.94 -0.98 1.18
CA MET A 147 12.17 -1.10 1.97
C MET A 147 12.38 0.13 2.86
N LEU A 148 12.22 1.34 2.29
CA LEU A 148 12.26 2.58 3.06
C LEU A 148 11.12 2.68 4.08
N GLY A 149 9.97 2.05 3.80
CA GLY A 149 8.82 1.95 4.69
C GLY A 149 8.97 0.93 5.83
N GLY A 150 10.10 0.23 5.90
CA GLY A 150 10.32 -0.85 6.87
C GLY A 150 9.51 -2.10 6.58
N GLY A 151 9.17 -2.38 5.32
CA GLY A 151 8.36 -3.55 4.97
C GLY A 151 9.11 -4.88 5.09
N TYR A 152 10.41 -4.87 4.79
CA TYR A 152 11.25 -6.08 4.85
C TYR A 152 12.00 -6.23 6.18
N VAL A 153 12.50 -5.11 6.69
CA VAL A 153 13.33 -5.03 7.89
C VAL A 153 12.88 -3.80 8.68
N PRO A 154 12.78 -3.87 10.02
CA PRO A 154 12.47 -2.71 10.84
C PRO A 154 13.43 -1.55 10.58
N VAL A 155 12.87 -0.35 10.40
CA VAL A 155 13.67 0.86 10.13
C VAL A 155 14.66 1.13 11.27
N ASP A 156 14.34 0.73 12.50
CA ASP A 156 15.17 0.93 13.67
C ASP A 156 16.51 0.18 13.62
N VAL A 157 16.59 -0.93 12.87
CA VAL A 157 17.83 -1.72 12.74
C VAL A 157 18.64 -1.37 11.49
N MET A 158 18.10 -0.55 10.57
CA MET A 158 18.76 -0.17 9.31
C MET A 158 19.79 0.96 9.45
N GLY A 159 19.93 1.56 10.64
CA GLY A 159 20.86 2.66 10.91
C GLY A 159 20.28 4.06 10.67
N GLU A 160 21.00 5.10 11.10
CA GLU A 160 20.46 6.47 11.14
C GLU A 160 20.14 7.06 9.76
N PHE A 161 20.94 6.73 8.75
CA PHE A 161 20.75 7.24 7.39
C PHE A 161 19.41 6.77 6.81
N PHE A 162 19.13 5.46 6.88
CA PHE A 162 17.86 4.88 6.44
C PHE A 162 16.69 5.35 7.29
N ARG A 163 16.90 5.56 8.60
CA ARG A 163 15.86 6.13 9.48
C ARG A 163 15.43 7.54 9.04
N LYS A 164 16.36 8.39 8.62
CA LYS A 164 16.02 9.71 8.07
C LYS A 164 15.31 9.60 6.72
N LEU A 165 15.79 8.73 5.84
CA LEU A 165 15.23 8.55 4.50
C LEU A 165 13.85 7.89 4.50
N SER A 166 13.58 7.02 5.47
CA SER A 166 12.30 6.33 5.64
C SER A 166 11.10 7.27 5.73
N VAL A 167 11.30 8.48 6.28
CA VAL A 167 10.24 9.48 6.50
C VAL A 167 9.55 9.89 5.19
N ILE A 168 10.27 9.76 4.07
CA ILE A 168 9.77 10.06 2.73
C ILE A 168 8.78 8.99 2.24
N SER A 169 8.91 7.74 2.72
CA SER A 169 8.04 6.65 2.27
C SER A 169 6.67 6.73 2.93
N PRO A 170 5.55 6.85 2.19
CA PRO A 170 4.22 6.82 2.76
C PRO A 170 3.91 5.49 3.45
N VAL A 171 4.52 4.40 2.98
CA VAL A 171 4.41 3.05 3.56
C VAL A 171 4.93 3.02 5.01
N LYS A 172 5.94 3.84 5.34
CA LYS A 172 6.41 3.97 6.73
C LYS A 172 5.29 4.42 7.65
N TRP A 173 4.57 5.47 7.24
CA TRP A 173 3.51 6.07 8.04
C TRP A 173 2.33 5.12 8.20
N ALA A 174 1.99 4.37 7.15
CA ALA A 174 0.99 3.31 7.21
C ALA A 174 1.38 2.20 8.21
N ASN A 175 2.58 1.63 8.06
CA ASN A 175 3.08 0.59 8.96
C ASN A 175 3.14 1.08 10.41
N GLN A 176 3.68 2.27 10.65
CA GLN A 176 3.79 2.86 11.99
C GLN A 176 2.41 3.11 12.61
N ALA A 177 1.44 3.60 11.84
CA ALA A 177 0.08 3.80 12.32
C ALA A 177 -0.59 2.47 12.68
N ILE A 178 -0.46 1.43 11.83
CA ILE A 178 -1.01 0.10 12.11
C ILE A 178 -0.37 -0.48 13.38
N PHE A 179 0.95 -0.41 13.53
CA PHE A 179 1.63 -0.91 14.73
C PHE A 179 1.21 -0.17 16.00
N ASN A 180 1.02 1.16 15.95
CA ASN A 180 0.53 1.93 17.09
C ASN A 180 -0.91 1.58 17.46
N VAL A 181 -1.78 1.33 16.48
CA VAL A 181 -3.15 0.86 16.72
C VAL A 181 -3.14 -0.51 17.40
N ILE A 182 -2.29 -1.43 16.94
CA ILE A 182 -2.24 -2.82 17.45
C ILE A 182 -1.68 -2.88 18.87
N TYR A 183 -0.53 -2.24 19.12
CA TYR A 183 0.24 -2.43 20.36
C TYR A 183 0.03 -1.34 21.42
N ASN A 184 -0.25 -0.11 21.00
CA ASN A 184 -0.41 1.02 21.90
C ASN A 184 -1.87 1.46 22.04
N SER A 185 -2.79 0.92 21.22
CA SER A 185 -4.18 1.40 21.10
C SER A 185 -4.27 2.92 20.83
N ASP A 186 -3.20 3.49 20.26
CA ASP A 186 -3.10 4.92 19.98
C ASP A 186 -3.55 5.20 18.55
N LEU A 187 -4.60 6.02 18.42
CA LEU A 187 -5.21 6.38 17.15
C LEU A 187 -4.63 7.68 16.56
N SER A 188 -3.73 8.36 17.27
CA SER A 188 -3.21 9.69 16.87
C SER A 188 -2.46 9.66 15.53
N TYR A 189 -1.84 8.52 15.20
CA TYR A 189 -1.09 8.34 13.94
C TYR A 189 -1.97 7.96 12.75
N VAL A 190 -3.20 7.50 12.99
CA VAL A 190 -4.17 7.10 11.95
C VAL A 190 -4.49 8.26 11.00
N PRO A 191 -4.96 9.44 11.48
CA PRO A 191 -5.30 10.54 10.58
C PRO A 191 -4.07 11.08 9.84
N VAL A 192 -2.90 11.07 10.47
CA VAL A 192 -1.64 11.51 9.83
C VAL A 192 -1.28 10.59 8.67
N SER A 193 -1.34 9.27 8.87
CA SER A 193 -1.07 8.31 7.80
C SER A 193 -2.07 8.45 6.65
N ILE A 194 -3.37 8.58 6.95
CA ILE A 194 -4.40 8.77 5.93
C ILE A 194 -4.16 10.06 5.15
N ALA A 195 -3.85 11.16 5.84
CA ALA A 195 -3.58 12.45 5.20
C ALA A 195 -2.37 12.39 4.26
N ILE A 196 -1.28 11.72 4.68
CA ILE A 196 -0.09 11.55 3.84
C ILE A 196 -0.42 10.70 2.61
N ASN A 197 -1.10 9.56 2.77
CA ASN A 197 -1.50 8.71 1.65
C ASN A 197 -2.38 9.45 0.64
N LEU A 198 -3.37 10.22 1.13
CA LEU A 198 -4.26 11.01 0.29
C LEU A 198 -3.54 12.19 -0.38
N MET A 199 -2.59 12.84 0.31
CA MET A 199 -1.77 13.90 -0.29
C MET A 199 -0.93 13.34 -1.45
N VAL A 200 -0.26 12.21 -1.24
CA VAL A 200 0.53 11.53 -2.29
C VAL A 200 -0.38 11.09 -3.43
N ALA A 201 -1.56 10.53 -3.13
CA ALA A 201 -2.55 10.17 -4.15
C ALA A 201 -2.98 11.39 -4.99
N ALA A 202 -3.30 12.52 -4.35
CA ALA A 202 -3.73 13.74 -5.01
C ALA A 202 -2.62 14.30 -5.93
N LEU A 203 -1.37 14.28 -5.49
CA LEU A 203 -0.22 14.65 -6.32
C LEU A 203 -0.09 13.74 -7.54
N LEU A 204 -0.17 12.42 -7.35
CA LEU A 204 -0.08 11.44 -8.44
C LEU A 204 -1.23 11.58 -9.44
N ILE A 205 -2.45 11.82 -8.98
CA ILE A 205 -3.62 12.08 -9.84
C ILE A 205 -3.43 13.38 -10.63
N THR A 206 -2.90 14.43 -10.00
CA THR A 206 -2.63 15.70 -10.66
C THR A 206 -1.59 15.52 -11.79
N VAL A 207 -0.49 14.81 -11.50
CA VAL A 207 0.52 14.45 -12.51
C VAL A 207 -0.09 13.61 -13.63
N SER A 208 -0.93 12.62 -13.29
CA SER A 208 -1.64 11.77 -14.26
C SER A 208 -2.55 12.60 -15.18
N SER A 209 -3.27 13.57 -14.64
CA SER A 209 -4.17 14.46 -15.39
C SER A 209 -3.41 15.34 -16.39
N ILE A 210 -2.24 15.85 -15.99
CA ILE A 210 -1.36 16.63 -16.87
C ILE A 210 -0.77 15.73 -17.97
N ALA A 211 -0.32 14.52 -17.63
CA ALA A 211 0.20 13.55 -18.58
C ALA A 211 -0.87 13.14 -19.62
N TYR A 212 -2.11 12.92 -19.17
CA TYR A 212 -3.24 12.61 -20.04
C TYR A 212 -3.55 13.74 -21.04
N LYS A 213 -3.54 15.00 -20.60
CA LYS A 213 -3.76 16.15 -21.50
C LYS A 213 -2.70 16.25 -22.61
N LYS A 214 -1.43 15.95 -22.30
CA LYS A 214 -0.36 15.94 -23.31
C LYS A 214 -0.58 14.90 -24.41
N GLU A 215 -1.09 13.72 -24.07
CA GLU A 215 -1.38 12.67 -25.07
C GLU A 215 -2.61 13.01 -25.93
N GLY A 216 -3.56 13.81 -25.42
CA GLY A 216 -4.75 14.25 -26.17
C GLY A 216 -4.51 15.37 -27.18
N VAL A 217 -3.38 16.09 -27.10
CA VAL A 217 -3.02 17.20 -28.02
C VAL A 217 -2.17 16.70 -29.21
N GLN A 218 -1.68 15.46 -29.17
CA GLN A 218 -0.84 14.87 -30.23
C GLN A 218 -1.59 13.92 -31.18
N ASN A 219 -2.93 13.78 -31.05
CA ASN A 219 -3.77 13.01 -31.97
C ASN A 219 -4.73 13.93 -32.72
#